data_AF-A0A3B4WXC5-F1
#
_entry.id   AF-A0A3B4WXC5-F1
#
_cell.length_a   1.000
_cell.length_b   1.000
_cell.length_c   1.000
_cell.angle_alpha   90.00
_cell.angle_beta   90.00
_cell.angle_gamma   90.00
#
_symmetry.space_group_name_H-M   'P 1'
#
loop_
_entity.id
_entity.type
_entity.pdbx_description
1 polymer ?
#
loop_
_entity_poly.entity_id
_entity_poly.type
_entity_poly.pdbx_seq_one_letter_code
_entity_poly.pdbx_strand_id
1 'polypeptide(L)'
;MVDNEAIYDICRRNLDIERPTYTNLNRLIGQIVSSITASLRFDGALNVDLTEFQTNLVPYPRIHFPLATYAPVISAEKAYHEQLSVADITNACFEPANQMVKCDPRHGKYMACCLLYRGDVVPKDVNSAIAAIKTKRTIQFVDWCPTGFKVGINYQPPTVVPGGDLAKVQRAVCMLSNTTAIAEAWARLDHKFDLMYAKRAFVHWYVGEGMEEGEFS
;
A
#
# COMPACT_ATOMS: atom_id res chain seq x y z
N MET A 1 -3.16 2.42 5.91
CA MET A 1 -4.44 1.66 6.07
C MET A 1 -4.38 0.39 5.25
N VAL A 2 -5.10 -0.64 5.66
CA VAL A 2 -5.15 -1.94 4.98
C VAL A 2 -6.62 -2.40 4.95
N ASP A 3 -7.22 -2.39 3.76
CA ASP A 3 -8.61 -2.72 3.50
C ASP A 3 -8.75 -4.20 3.16
N ASN A 4 -9.57 -4.92 3.93
CA ASN A 4 -9.80 -6.34 3.73
C ASN A 4 -10.39 -6.63 2.35
N GLU A 5 -11.27 -5.77 1.84
CA GLU A 5 -11.91 -5.97 0.53
C GLU A 5 -10.87 -5.85 -0.60
N ALA A 6 -9.95 -4.89 -0.51
CA ALA A 6 -8.88 -4.71 -1.48
C ALA A 6 -7.94 -5.92 -1.52
N ILE A 7 -7.52 -6.43 -0.35
CA ILE A 7 -6.65 -7.62 -0.28
C ILE A 7 -7.39 -8.86 -0.78
N TYR A 8 -8.67 -9.01 -0.45
CA TYR A 8 -9.49 -10.12 -0.92
C TYR A 8 -9.52 -10.16 -2.45
N ASP A 9 -9.75 -9.01 -3.09
CA ASP A 9 -9.75 -8.88 -4.55
C ASP A 9 -8.37 -9.19 -5.16
N ILE A 10 -7.29 -8.72 -4.53
CA ILE A 10 -5.91 -9.05 -4.97
C ILE A 10 -5.66 -10.56 -4.89
N CYS A 11 -6.00 -11.22 -3.78
CA CYS A 11 -5.84 -12.66 -3.63
C CYS A 11 -6.64 -13.43 -4.69
N ARG A 12 -7.88 -13.01 -4.96
CA ARG A 12 -8.73 -13.68 -5.95
C ARG A 12 -8.23 -13.51 -7.38
N ARG A 13 -7.79 -12.30 -7.73
CA ARG A 13 -7.37 -11.94 -9.10
C ARG A 13 -5.95 -12.39 -9.42
N ASN A 14 -5.02 -12.21 -8.50
CA ASN A 14 -3.59 -12.41 -8.76
C ASN A 14 -3.08 -13.77 -8.30
N LEU A 15 -3.67 -14.32 -7.24
CA LEU A 15 -3.27 -15.61 -6.66
C LEU A 15 -4.21 -16.75 -7.06
N ASP A 16 -5.26 -16.45 -7.84
CA ASP A 16 -6.29 -17.39 -8.30
C ASP A 16 -7.00 -18.13 -7.16
N ILE A 17 -7.08 -17.51 -5.98
CA ILE A 17 -7.75 -18.09 -4.81
C ILE A 17 -9.22 -17.69 -4.86
N GLU A 18 -10.12 -18.61 -5.20
CA GLU A 18 -11.56 -18.30 -5.34
C GLU A 18 -12.18 -17.73 -4.06
N ARG A 19 -11.82 -18.31 -2.90
CA ARG A 19 -12.31 -17.93 -1.57
C ARG A 19 -11.15 -17.71 -0.59
N PRO A 20 -10.49 -16.53 -0.62
CA PRO A 20 -9.41 -16.21 0.29
C PRO A 20 -9.83 -16.33 1.76
N THR A 21 -9.03 -17.05 2.54
CA THR A 21 -9.17 -17.15 4.00
C THR A 21 -8.36 -16.06 4.70
N TYR A 22 -8.58 -15.84 5.99
CA TYR A 22 -7.74 -14.92 6.79
C TYR A 22 -6.26 -15.29 6.74
N THR A 23 -5.91 -16.57 6.62
CA THR A 23 -4.52 -16.99 6.46
C THR A 23 -3.91 -16.45 5.17
N ASN A 24 -4.66 -16.46 4.06
CA ASN A 24 -4.19 -15.92 2.78
C ASN A 24 -4.02 -14.39 2.88
N LEU A 25 -5.01 -13.68 3.42
CA LEU A 25 -4.96 -12.23 3.60
C LEU A 25 -3.77 -11.83 4.49
N ASN A 26 -3.62 -12.48 5.65
CA ASN A 26 -2.57 -12.18 6.62
C ASN A 26 -1.17 -12.46 6.08
N ARG A 27 -0.99 -13.45 5.21
CA ARG A 27 0.30 -13.72 4.56
C ARG A 27 0.68 -12.59 3.60
N LEU A 28 -0.27 -12.07 2.82
CA LEU A 28 -0.03 -10.93 1.95
C LEU A 28 0.29 -9.67 2.79
N ILE A 29 -0.49 -9.39 3.83
CA ILE A 29 -0.21 -8.28 4.77
C ILE A 29 1.19 -8.44 5.37
N GLY A 30 1.56 -9.65 5.79
CA GLY A 30 2.87 -9.95 6.35
C GLY A 30 4.02 -9.62 5.40
N GLN A 31 3.86 -9.83 4.09
CA GLN A 31 4.87 -9.45 3.09
C GLN A 31 5.05 -7.93 2.99
N ILE A 32 3.95 -7.19 3.05
CA ILE A 32 3.96 -5.73 2.97
C ILE A 32 4.62 -5.15 4.23
N VAL A 33 4.20 -5.61 5.41
CA VAL A 33 4.78 -5.20 6.69
C VAL A 33 6.27 -5.56 6.75
N SER A 34 6.65 -6.75 6.28
CA SER A 34 8.06 -7.16 6.16
C SER A 34 8.85 -6.22 5.26
N SER A 35 8.25 -5.71 4.18
CA SER A 35 8.90 -4.79 3.23
C SER A 35 9.06 -3.39 3.81
N ILE A 36 8.05 -2.89 4.52
CA ILE A 36 8.10 -1.59 5.21
C ILE A 36 9.18 -1.59 6.31
N THR A 37 9.28 -2.69 7.08
CA THR A 37 10.23 -2.81 8.19
C THR A 37 11.59 -3.36 7.78
N ALA A 38 11.82 -3.63 6.48
CA ALA A 38 13.05 -4.27 6.02
C ALA A 38 14.28 -3.38 6.26
N SER A 39 14.16 -2.07 6.05
CA SER A 39 15.24 -1.10 6.26
C SER A 39 15.71 -0.98 7.71
N LEU A 40 14.90 -1.43 8.67
CA LEU A 40 15.24 -1.43 10.09
C LEU A 40 15.96 -2.70 10.52
N ARG A 41 15.80 -3.78 9.76
CA ARG A 41 16.26 -5.12 10.13
C ARG A 41 17.49 -5.56 9.35
N PHE A 42 17.72 -4.95 8.21
CA PHE A 42 18.78 -5.31 7.29
C PHE A 42 19.40 -4.05 6.73
N ASP A 43 20.70 -4.14 6.44
CA ASP A 43 21.39 -3.09 5.72
C ASP A 43 20.96 -3.03 4.25
N GLY A 44 21.09 -1.86 3.64
CA GLY A 44 20.60 -1.55 2.30
C GLY A 44 21.37 -0.38 1.69
N ALA A 45 21.33 -0.26 0.36
CA ALA A 45 22.02 0.83 -0.33
C ALA A 45 21.36 2.19 -0.13
N LEU A 46 20.05 2.20 0.09
CA LEU A 46 19.31 3.38 0.53
C LEU A 46 18.37 2.93 1.64
N ASN A 47 18.78 3.17 2.88
CA ASN A 47 17.96 2.88 4.06
C ASN A 47 17.03 4.06 4.30
N VAL A 48 15.74 3.78 4.47
CA VAL A 48 14.73 4.74 4.92
C VAL A 48 14.39 4.40 6.35
N ASP A 49 14.59 5.33 7.27
CA ASP A 49 14.26 5.11 8.68
C ASP A 49 12.77 5.39 8.99
N LEU A 50 12.28 4.98 10.17
CA LEU A 50 10.86 5.20 10.54
C LEU A 50 10.51 6.67 10.71
N THR A 51 11.46 7.49 11.16
CA THR A 51 11.29 8.93 11.38
C THR A 51 11.19 9.67 10.04
N GLU A 52 11.91 9.18 9.04
CA GLU A 52 11.89 9.59 7.65
C GLU A 52 10.55 9.24 7.02
N PHE A 53 9.87 8.14 7.39
CA PHE A 53 8.50 7.93 6.91
C PHE A 53 7.56 9.04 7.37
N GLN A 54 7.63 9.47 8.63
CA GLN A 54 6.81 10.60 9.10
C GLN A 54 7.17 11.88 8.34
N THR A 55 8.46 12.21 8.28
CA THR A 55 8.95 13.45 7.64
C THR A 55 8.65 13.48 6.13
N ASN A 56 8.74 12.33 5.45
CA ASN A 56 8.62 12.26 4.00
C ASN A 56 7.20 11.98 3.51
N LEU A 57 6.37 11.26 4.28
CA LEU A 57 5.02 10.88 3.86
C LEU A 57 3.92 11.74 4.49
N VAL A 58 4.18 12.43 5.60
CA VAL A 58 3.15 13.16 6.36
C VAL A 58 3.42 14.67 6.29
N PRO A 59 2.90 15.37 5.26
CA PRO A 59 3.11 16.81 5.11
C PRO A 59 2.40 17.62 6.20
N TYR A 60 1.28 17.11 6.72
CA TYR A 60 0.50 17.72 7.79
C TYR A 60 0.13 16.68 8.84
N PRO A 61 0.20 16.99 10.14
CA PRO A 61 -0.06 16.02 11.21
C PRO A 61 -1.40 15.30 11.12
N ARG A 62 -2.46 15.94 10.58
CA ARG A 62 -3.78 15.31 10.42
C ARG A 62 -3.90 14.39 9.20
N ILE A 63 -2.98 14.49 8.25
CA ILE A 63 -3.02 13.76 6.97
C ILE A 63 -1.92 12.69 6.98
N HIS A 64 -2.00 11.76 7.95
CA HIS A 64 -0.98 10.75 8.22
C HIS A 64 -1.42 9.33 7.82
N PHE A 65 -2.23 9.22 6.76
CA PHE A 65 -2.82 7.96 6.31
C PHE A 65 -2.26 7.53 4.94
N PRO A 66 -0.99 7.09 4.85
CA PRO A 66 -0.46 6.57 3.61
C PRO A 66 -1.15 5.26 3.20
N LEU A 67 -1.32 5.10 1.90
CA LEU A 67 -1.77 3.89 1.25
C LEU A 67 -0.56 3.02 0.97
N ALA A 68 -0.69 1.73 1.25
CA ALA A 68 0.29 0.74 0.84
C ALA A 68 -0.13 0.14 -0.50
N THR A 69 0.85 -0.14 -1.36
CA THR A 69 0.70 -0.91 -2.59
C THR A 69 1.91 -1.84 -2.69
N TYR A 70 1.71 -3.06 -3.18
CA TYR A 70 2.79 -4.04 -3.27
C TYR A 70 2.79 -4.71 -4.62
N ALA A 71 3.98 -4.84 -5.21
CA ALA A 71 4.18 -5.52 -6.47
C ALA A 71 5.54 -6.24 -6.49
N PRO A 72 5.63 -7.40 -7.17
CA PRO A 72 4.53 -8.12 -7.78
C PRO A 72 3.78 -9.00 -6.77
N VAL A 73 2.51 -9.27 -7.05
CA VAL A 73 1.71 -10.30 -6.38
C VAL A 73 1.40 -11.35 -7.43
N ILE A 74 2.07 -12.49 -7.39
CA ILE A 74 1.97 -13.58 -8.38
C ILE A 74 1.82 -14.91 -7.65
N SER A 75 0.96 -15.79 -8.16
CA SER A 75 0.81 -17.16 -7.64
C SER A 75 2.07 -18.00 -7.89
N ALA A 76 2.34 -18.95 -7.00
CA ALA A 76 3.47 -19.88 -7.17
C ALA A 76 3.46 -20.63 -8.53
N GLU A 77 2.27 -20.86 -9.10
CA GLU A 77 2.09 -21.53 -10.38
C GLU A 77 2.48 -20.65 -11.59
N LYS A 78 2.20 -19.34 -11.52
CA LYS A 78 2.47 -18.38 -12.61
C LYS A 78 3.92 -17.88 -12.66
N ALA A 79 4.71 -18.15 -11.61
CA ALA A 79 6.06 -17.63 -11.43
C ALA A 79 7.05 -17.96 -12.56
N TYR A 80 6.86 -19.08 -13.26
CA TYR A 80 7.82 -19.59 -14.24
C TYR A 80 7.75 -18.88 -15.60
N HIS A 81 6.70 -18.10 -15.85
CA HIS A 81 6.42 -17.59 -17.18
C HIS A 81 6.90 -16.16 -17.42
N GLU A 82 7.17 -15.35 -16.38
CA GLU A 82 7.50 -13.93 -16.53
C GLU A 82 8.56 -13.46 -15.53
N GLN A 83 9.70 -12.97 -16.03
CA GLN A 83 10.63 -12.18 -15.23
C GLN A 83 10.24 -10.71 -15.32
N LEU A 84 9.74 -10.15 -14.22
CA LEU A 84 9.37 -8.74 -14.18
C LEU A 84 10.60 -7.83 -13.99
N SER A 85 10.70 -6.81 -14.83
CA SER A 85 11.72 -5.78 -14.69
C SER A 85 11.41 -4.82 -13.53
N VAL A 86 12.40 -4.02 -13.12
CA VAL A 86 12.19 -2.94 -12.15
C VAL A 86 11.10 -1.97 -12.64
N ALA A 87 11.07 -1.67 -13.95
CA ALA A 87 10.06 -0.80 -14.52
C ALA A 87 8.65 -1.40 -14.42
N ASP A 88 8.49 -2.70 -14.66
CA ASP A 88 7.19 -3.37 -14.62
C ASP A 88 6.58 -3.35 -13.22
N ILE A 89 7.37 -3.75 -12.21
CA ILE A 89 6.91 -3.76 -10.82
C ILE A 89 6.65 -2.33 -10.31
N THR A 90 7.41 -1.34 -10.78
CA THR A 90 7.21 0.07 -10.44
C THR A 90 5.90 0.60 -11.04
N ASN A 91 5.61 0.27 -12.29
CA ASN A 91 4.35 0.61 -12.94
C ASN A 91 3.16 -0.04 -12.22
N ALA A 92 3.30 -1.31 -11.86
CA ALA A 92 2.26 -2.05 -11.14
C ALA A 92 1.88 -1.41 -9.79
N CYS A 93 2.79 -0.66 -9.13
CA CYS A 93 2.46 0.09 -7.92
C CYS A 93 1.49 1.27 -8.15
N PHE A 94 1.42 1.80 -9.37
CA PHE A 94 0.49 2.89 -9.70
C PHE A 94 -0.83 2.39 -10.29
N GLU A 95 -0.99 1.08 -10.45
CA GLU A 95 -2.25 0.47 -10.88
C GLU A 95 -3.21 0.35 -9.68
N PRO A 96 -4.43 0.93 -9.75
CA PRO A 96 -5.39 0.90 -8.64
C PRO A 96 -5.70 -0.52 -8.13
N ALA A 97 -5.62 -1.52 -9.02
CA ALA A 97 -5.94 -2.89 -8.69
C ALA A 97 -4.97 -3.52 -7.65
N ASN A 98 -3.76 -3.00 -7.51
CA ASN A 98 -2.76 -3.53 -6.57
C ASN A 98 -2.73 -2.78 -5.23
N GLN A 99 -3.56 -1.73 -5.08
CA GLN A 99 -3.60 -0.93 -3.86
C GLN A 99 -4.27 -1.68 -2.72
N MET A 100 -3.78 -1.47 -1.49
CA MET A 100 -4.29 -2.11 -0.29
C MET A 100 -5.47 -1.37 0.33
N VAL A 101 -5.98 -0.34 -0.33
CA VAL A 101 -7.15 0.43 0.07
C VAL A 101 -7.98 0.68 -1.17
N LYS A 102 -9.29 0.41 -1.12
CA LYS A 102 -10.18 0.74 -2.25
C LYS A 102 -10.38 2.25 -2.35
N CYS A 103 -9.68 2.88 -3.28
CA CYS A 103 -9.93 4.25 -3.72
C CYS A 103 -9.33 4.42 -5.10
N ASP A 104 -9.82 5.38 -5.87
CA ASP A 104 -9.21 5.70 -7.15
C ASP A 104 -8.16 6.81 -7.00
N PRO A 105 -6.85 6.51 -7.10
CA PRO A 105 -5.80 7.52 -7.01
C PRO A 105 -5.90 8.60 -8.10
N ARG A 106 -6.61 8.33 -9.21
CA ARG A 106 -6.80 9.26 -10.32
C ARG A 106 -7.78 10.38 -9.99
N HIS A 107 -8.64 10.20 -8.98
CA HIS A 107 -9.51 11.24 -8.44
C HIS A 107 -8.83 12.08 -7.36
N GLY A 108 -7.58 11.76 -7.01
CA GLY A 108 -6.79 12.47 -6.01
C GLY A 108 -5.50 13.05 -6.57
N LYS A 109 -4.73 13.66 -5.66
CA LYS A 109 -3.35 14.08 -5.91
C LYS A 109 -2.42 13.42 -4.90
N TYR A 110 -1.27 12.99 -5.40
CA TYR A 110 -0.18 12.49 -4.56
C TYR A 110 0.51 13.67 -3.86
N MET A 111 0.63 13.56 -2.53
CA MET A 111 1.42 14.48 -1.71
C MET A 111 2.84 13.96 -1.52
N ALA A 112 2.99 12.64 -1.42
CA ALA A 112 4.28 11.99 -1.25
C ALA A 112 4.20 10.52 -1.68
N CYS A 113 5.30 9.99 -2.21
CA CYS A 113 5.46 8.58 -2.57
C CYS A 113 6.84 8.08 -2.11
N CYS A 114 6.87 6.94 -1.46
CA CYS A 114 8.09 6.21 -1.08
C CYS A 114 8.04 4.82 -1.73
N LEU A 115 9.07 4.46 -2.48
CA LEU A 115 9.21 3.17 -3.15
C LEU A 115 10.31 2.36 -2.44
N LEU A 116 9.91 1.31 -1.75
CA LEU A 116 10.79 0.43 -0.98
C LEU A 116 11.05 -0.84 -1.79
N TYR A 117 12.15 -0.86 -2.53
CA TYR A 117 12.57 -1.98 -3.35
C TYR A 117 13.32 -3.03 -2.51
N ARG A 118 13.15 -4.30 -2.90
CA ARG A 118 13.83 -5.44 -2.32
C ARG A 118 14.37 -6.39 -3.38
N GLY A 119 15.55 -6.96 -3.14
CA GLY A 119 16.18 -7.99 -3.96
C GLY A 119 17.12 -7.44 -5.03
N ASP A 120 17.19 -8.13 -6.17
CA ASP A 120 18.05 -7.77 -7.29
C ASP A 120 17.52 -6.53 -8.02
N VAL A 121 17.92 -5.36 -7.55
CA VAL A 121 17.46 -4.05 -8.02
C VAL A 121 18.63 -3.11 -8.21
N VAL A 122 18.80 -2.62 -9.44
CA VAL A 122 19.86 -1.67 -9.80
C VAL A 122 19.35 -0.23 -9.63
N PRO A 123 20.05 0.65 -8.90
CA PRO A 123 19.60 2.03 -8.67
C PRO A 123 19.36 2.85 -9.94
N LYS A 124 20.13 2.60 -11.01
CA LYS A 124 19.94 3.23 -12.32
C LYS A 124 18.55 2.93 -12.90
N ASP A 125 18.12 1.68 -12.83
CA ASP A 125 16.84 1.24 -13.39
C ASP A 125 15.66 1.81 -12.60
N VAL A 126 15.82 1.96 -11.28
CA VAL A 126 14.84 2.64 -10.42
C VAL A 126 14.67 4.10 -10.85
N ASN A 127 15.77 4.83 -11.06
CA ASN A 127 15.71 6.22 -11.51
C ASN A 127 15.04 6.35 -12.89
N SER A 128 15.35 5.45 -13.83
CA SER A 128 14.69 5.39 -15.14
C SER A 128 13.20 5.08 -15.03
N ALA A 129 12.81 4.13 -14.18
CA ALA A 129 11.41 3.79 -13.94
C ALA A 129 10.62 4.96 -13.33
N ILE A 130 11.17 5.65 -12.33
CA ILE A 130 10.55 6.82 -11.71
C ILE A 130 10.43 7.98 -12.71
N ALA A 131 11.46 8.21 -13.55
CA ALA A 131 11.39 9.21 -14.60
C ALA A 131 10.23 8.93 -15.58
N ALA A 132 10.03 7.67 -15.96
CA ALA A 132 8.91 7.27 -16.80
C ALA A 132 7.55 7.41 -16.09
N ILE A 133 7.47 7.15 -14.79
CA ILE A 133 6.26 7.38 -13.99
C ILE A 133 5.87 8.86 -13.99
N LYS A 134 6.85 9.76 -13.81
CA LYS A 134 6.61 11.22 -13.76
C LYS A 134 6.06 11.81 -15.07
N THR A 135 6.25 11.15 -16.21
CA THR A 135 5.72 11.64 -17.49
C THR A 135 4.26 11.21 -17.73
N LYS A 136 3.72 10.28 -16.92
CA LYS A 136 2.33 9.81 -17.04
C LYS A 136 1.35 10.87 -16.52
N ARG A 137 0.47 11.35 -17.39
CA ARG A 137 -0.57 12.35 -17.06
C ARG A 137 -1.58 11.90 -16.01
N THR A 138 -1.74 10.58 -15.84
CA THR A 138 -2.64 9.98 -14.86
C THR A 138 -2.10 10.05 -13.43
N ILE A 139 -0.82 10.36 -13.24
CA ILE A 139 -0.17 10.42 -11.94
C ILE A 139 0.11 11.89 -11.64
N GLN A 140 -0.74 12.49 -10.81
CA GLN A 140 -0.68 13.91 -10.50
C GLN A 140 -0.21 14.12 -9.07
N PHE A 141 0.84 14.93 -8.92
CA PHE A 141 1.30 15.38 -7.61
C PHE A 141 0.71 16.76 -7.29
N VAL A 142 0.69 17.10 -6.00
CA VAL A 142 0.39 18.46 -5.54
C VAL A 142 1.48 19.44 -5.97
N ASP A 143 1.10 20.69 -6.26
CA ASP A 143 1.98 21.69 -6.88
C ASP A 143 3.16 22.08 -5.98
N TRP A 144 2.99 21.96 -4.66
CA TRP A 144 4.00 22.26 -3.65
C TRP A 144 4.95 21.08 -3.35
N CYS A 145 4.80 19.92 -4.01
CA CYS A 145 5.71 18.78 -3.86
C CYS A 145 6.28 18.29 -5.21
N PRO A 146 7.23 19.05 -5.82
CA PRO A 146 7.80 18.71 -7.13
C PRO A 146 8.74 17.48 -7.11
N THR A 147 9.30 17.12 -5.95
CA THR A 147 10.24 15.99 -5.77
C THR A 147 9.65 14.88 -4.89
N GLY A 148 8.37 14.55 -5.09
CA GLY A 148 7.58 13.66 -4.24
C GLY A 148 7.94 12.17 -4.23
N PHE A 149 9.13 11.75 -4.70
CA PHE A 149 9.58 10.36 -4.68
C PHE A 149 10.76 10.16 -3.74
N LYS A 150 10.60 9.25 -2.79
CA LYS A 150 11.67 8.67 -1.99
C LYS A 150 11.88 7.23 -2.38
N VAL A 151 13.11 6.76 -2.30
CA VAL A 151 13.50 5.42 -2.73
C VAL A 151 14.20 4.74 -1.56
N GLY A 152 13.88 3.49 -1.29
CA GLY A 152 14.66 2.61 -0.43
C GLY A 152 15.07 1.38 -1.25
N ILE A 153 16.30 0.90 -1.09
CA ILE A 153 16.76 -0.32 -1.78
C ILE A 153 17.43 -1.23 -0.77
N ASN A 154 16.86 -2.41 -0.61
CA ASN A 154 17.41 -3.49 0.19
C ASN A 154 17.77 -4.67 -0.71
N TYR A 155 19.03 -5.13 -0.69
CA TYR A 155 19.48 -6.20 -1.59
C TYR A 155 19.03 -7.60 -1.17
N GLN A 156 18.44 -7.76 0.02
CA GLN A 156 17.89 -9.05 0.44
C GLN A 156 16.58 -9.33 -0.32
N PRO A 157 16.52 -10.42 -1.10
CA PRO A 157 15.32 -10.77 -1.85
C PRO A 157 14.13 -11.02 -0.91
N PRO A 158 12.89 -10.81 -1.38
CA PRO A 158 11.69 -11.17 -0.62
C PRO A 158 11.67 -12.67 -0.29
N THR A 159 11.38 -12.99 0.97
CA THR A 159 11.25 -14.38 1.42
C THR A 159 9.78 -14.78 1.42
N VAL A 160 9.48 -15.94 0.85
CA VAL A 160 8.13 -16.54 0.88
C VAL A 160 8.01 -17.56 2.02
N VAL A 161 6.81 -17.68 2.59
CA VAL A 161 6.51 -18.67 3.62
C VAL A 161 6.29 -20.03 2.94
N PRO A 162 6.90 -21.14 3.42
CA PRO A 162 6.61 -22.47 2.92
C PRO A 162 5.11 -22.79 2.97
N GLY A 163 4.54 -23.34 1.89
CA GLY A 163 3.09 -23.54 1.77
C GLY A 163 2.29 -22.25 1.69
N GLY A 164 2.93 -21.13 1.35
CA GLY A 164 2.31 -19.85 1.04
C GLY A 164 1.90 -19.76 -0.44
N ASP A 165 1.02 -18.80 -0.72
CA ASP A 165 0.39 -18.65 -2.04
C ASP A 165 1.25 -17.84 -3.02
N LEU A 166 2.26 -17.13 -2.50
CA LEU A 166 3.11 -16.23 -3.26
C LEU A 166 4.31 -16.94 -3.89
N ALA A 167 4.57 -16.62 -5.15
CA ALA A 167 5.77 -17.00 -5.86
C ALA A 167 7.04 -16.43 -5.22
N LYS A 168 8.14 -17.21 -5.29
CA LYS A 168 9.47 -16.69 -4.98
C LYS A 168 9.92 -15.78 -6.13
N VAL A 169 10.20 -14.52 -5.82
CA VAL A 169 10.59 -13.51 -6.81
C VAL A 169 11.98 -12.96 -6.50
N GLN A 170 12.72 -12.57 -7.54
CA GLN A 170 14.07 -11.98 -7.38
C GLN A 170 14.00 -10.54 -6.88
N ARG A 171 12.90 -9.85 -7.15
CA ARG A 171 12.69 -8.45 -6.80
C ARG A 171 11.23 -8.15 -6.51
N ALA A 172 11.00 -7.19 -5.60
CA ALA A 172 9.69 -6.63 -5.30
C ALA A 172 9.82 -5.17 -4.88
N VAL A 173 8.69 -4.48 -4.83
CA VAL A 173 8.56 -3.10 -4.38
C VAL A 173 7.31 -2.95 -3.54
N CYS A 174 7.46 -2.28 -2.39
CA CYS A 174 6.37 -1.78 -1.59
C CYS A 174 6.31 -0.27 -1.76
N MET A 175 5.23 0.25 -2.33
CA MET A 175 4.98 1.68 -2.39
C MET A 175 4.15 2.12 -1.20
N LEU A 176 4.62 3.13 -0.49
CA LEU A 176 3.84 3.91 0.47
C LEU A 176 3.57 5.27 -0.15
N SER A 177 2.31 5.59 -0.40
CA SER A 177 1.93 6.86 -1.01
C SER A 177 0.89 7.56 -0.17
N ASN A 178 1.09 8.84 0.11
CA ASN A 178 0.05 9.70 0.68
C ASN A 178 -0.67 10.41 -0.46
N THR A 179 -1.95 10.09 -0.66
CA THR A 179 -2.80 10.68 -1.70
C THR A 179 -4.12 11.14 -1.11
N THR A 180 -4.66 12.23 -1.63
CA THR A 180 -5.98 12.75 -1.23
C THR A 180 -7.12 11.79 -1.59
N ALA A 181 -6.89 10.81 -2.48
CA ALA A 181 -7.87 9.80 -2.85
C ALA A 181 -8.36 8.96 -1.67
N ILE A 182 -7.59 8.86 -0.58
CA ILE A 182 -8.02 8.14 0.62
C ILE A 182 -9.28 8.75 1.28
N ALA A 183 -9.60 10.01 0.98
CA ALA A 183 -10.85 10.64 1.38
C ALA A 183 -12.09 9.82 0.94
N GLU A 184 -12.02 9.09 -0.18
CA GLU A 184 -13.09 8.19 -0.61
C GLU A 184 -13.34 7.06 0.40
N ALA A 185 -12.29 6.54 1.04
CA ALA A 185 -12.43 5.49 2.06
C ALA A 185 -13.09 6.04 3.32
N TRP A 186 -12.73 7.25 3.73
CA TRP A 186 -13.36 7.96 4.86
C TRP A 186 -14.83 8.26 4.58
N ALA A 187 -15.15 8.80 3.40
CA ALA A 187 -16.53 9.11 3.01
C ALA A 187 -17.46 7.87 3.04
N ARG A 188 -16.94 6.68 2.66
CA ARG A 188 -17.72 5.43 2.77
C ARG A 188 -17.96 5.00 4.21
N LEU A 189 -17.01 5.25 5.11
CA LEU A 189 -17.14 4.95 6.53
C LEU A 189 -18.14 5.91 7.18
N ASP A 190 -17.98 7.20 6.95
CA ASP A 190 -18.85 8.26 7.47
C ASP A 190 -20.30 8.05 7.02
N HIS A 191 -20.53 7.71 5.75
CA HIS A 191 -21.86 7.43 5.25
C HIS A 191 -22.56 6.26 5.98
N LYS A 192 -21.82 5.16 6.25
CA LYS A 192 -22.36 4.02 7.00
C LYS A 192 -22.66 4.40 8.46
N PHE A 193 -21.76 5.19 9.06
CA PHE A 193 -21.95 5.71 10.40
C PHE A 193 -23.23 6.56 10.49
N ASP A 194 -23.39 7.53 9.59
CA ASP A 194 -24.54 8.44 9.55
C ASP A 194 -25.87 7.68 9.47
N LEU A 195 -25.96 6.65 8.63
CA LEU A 195 -27.15 5.82 8.49
C LEU A 195 -27.55 5.12 9.79
N MET A 196 -26.57 4.58 10.53
CA MET A 196 -26.82 3.91 11.81
C MET A 196 -27.12 4.92 12.93
N TYR A 197 -26.35 6.01 13.00
CA TYR A 197 -26.46 7.00 14.05
C TYR A 197 -27.74 7.84 13.95
N ALA A 198 -28.24 8.08 12.73
CA ALA A 198 -29.54 8.72 12.50
C ALA A 198 -30.72 7.94 13.11
N LYS A 199 -30.55 6.63 13.37
CA LYS A 199 -31.53 5.79 14.06
C LYS A 199 -31.14 5.45 15.49
N ARG A 200 -30.03 6.01 16.00
CA ARG A 200 -29.41 5.62 17.27
C ARG A 200 -29.21 4.11 17.37
N ALA A 201 -29.03 3.43 16.24
CA ALA A 201 -28.85 2.00 16.20
C ALA A 201 -27.54 1.64 16.94
N PHE A 202 -27.61 0.67 17.84
CA PHE A 202 -26.49 0.18 18.66
C PHE A 202 -25.87 1.19 19.65
N VAL A 203 -26.29 2.46 19.69
CA VAL A 203 -25.73 3.50 20.57
C VAL A 203 -25.81 3.12 22.06
N HIS A 204 -26.91 2.48 22.47
CA HIS A 204 -27.13 2.07 23.86
C HIS A 204 -26.04 1.16 24.44
N TRP A 205 -25.37 0.35 23.62
CA TRP A 205 -24.26 -0.49 24.08
C TRP A 205 -23.06 0.33 24.53
N TYR A 206 -22.79 1.47 23.87
CA TYR A 206 -21.67 2.34 24.19
C TYR A 206 -21.98 3.19 25.42
N VAL A 207 -23.19 3.77 25.48
CA VAL A 207 -23.62 4.58 26.63
C VAL A 207 -23.75 3.73 27.89
N GLY A 208 -24.18 2.47 27.77
CA GLY A 208 -24.25 1.53 28.89
C GLY A 208 -22.89 1.18 29.49
N GLU A 209 -21.81 1.35 28.73
CA GLU A 209 -20.42 1.08 29.14
C GLU A 209 -19.65 2.38 29.49
N GLY A 210 -20.36 3.50 29.71
CA GLY A 210 -19.79 4.74 30.25
C GLY A 210 -19.31 5.76 29.22
N MET A 211 -19.62 5.60 27.93
CA MET A 211 -19.35 6.62 26.89
C MET A 211 -20.49 7.65 26.85
N GLU A 212 -20.17 8.95 26.82
CA GLU A 212 -21.20 9.98 26.65
C GLU A 212 -21.75 9.99 25.21
N GLU A 213 -23.07 10.16 25.04
CA GLU A 213 -23.68 10.18 23.70
C GLU A 213 -23.13 11.33 22.83
N GLY A 214 -22.71 12.43 23.45
CA GLY A 214 -22.11 13.57 22.76
C GLY A 214 -20.77 13.26 22.08
N GLU A 215 -20.07 12.18 22.45
CA GLU A 215 -18.82 11.79 21.80
C GLU A 215 -19.00 11.26 20.37
N PHE A 216 -20.24 10.93 19.97
CA PHE A 216 -20.57 10.52 18.60
C PHE A 216 -20.76 11.70 17.63
N SER A 217 -20.95 12.92 18.13
CA SER A 217 -21.25 14.14 17.35
C SER A 217 -20.11 15.13 17.34
#